data_AF-A0A7Y2GPQ2-F1
#
_entry.id   AF-A0A7Y2GPQ2-F1
#
_cell.length_a   1.000
_cell.length_b   1.000
_cell.length_c   1.000
_cell.angle_alpha   90.00
_cell.angle_beta   90.00
_cell.angle_gamma   90.00
#
_symmetry.space_group_name_H-M   'P 1'
#
loop_
_entity.id
_entity.type
_entity.pdbx_description
1 polymer ?
#
loop_
_entity_poly.entity_id
_entity_poly.type
_entity_poly.pdbx_seq_one_letter_code
_entity_poly.pdbx_strand_id
1 'polypeptide(L)'
;QKHYEAFYQEMRLQGDVNGVVNALTHLNVISPSKERKDTLAYVYANNNQHLQALNTIGIEREETDSDMAIQVKAISLKALNQPKRAVEHFAELFKREPNPYLAYELADLKIQTGDNVGAETHIEYGIANAKDDMKYAFYERQQPYEVPLKAAFIHLKALTQYNKDKDNIDAAVAIIDEALAIDPNFNLASLSKQALESRKNPPAAAEKKE
;
A
#
# COMPACT_ATOMS: atom_id res chain seq x y z
N GLN A 1 37.61 2.21 -2.75
CA GLN A 1 36.45 2.89 -3.37
C GLN A 1 36.27 2.48 -4.83
N LYS A 2 37.19 2.82 -5.75
CA LYS A 2 37.08 2.48 -7.20
C LYS A 2 36.71 1.03 -7.52
N HIS A 3 37.29 0.06 -6.81
CA HIS A 3 36.94 -1.35 -6.96
C HIS A 3 35.44 -1.60 -6.73
N TYR A 4 34.87 -1.08 -5.63
CA TYR A 4 33.46 -1.27 -5.31
C TYR A 4 32.53 -0.48 -6.23
N GLU A 5 32.98 0.66 -6.78
CA GLU A 5 32.23 1.37 -7.82
C GLU A 5 32.16 0.55 -9.11
N ALA A 6 33.29 -0.02 -9.57
CA ALA A 6 33.32 -0.91 -10.73
C ALA A 6 32.49 -2.19 -10.49
N PHE A 7 32.63 -2.79 -9.31
CA PHE A 7 31.86 -3.95 -8.88
C PHE A 7 30.36 -3.65 -8.87
N TYR A 8 29.93 -2.51 -8.32
CA TYR A 8 28.52 -2.07 -8.37
C TYR A 8 27.99 -2.00 -9.80
N GLN A 9 28.75 -1.45 -10.76
CA GLN A 9 28.30 -1.38 -12.15
C GLN A 9 28.16 -2.76 -12.77
N GLU A 10 29.12 -3.66 -12.53
CA GLU A 10 29.07 -5.04 -13.02
C GLU A 10 27.84 -5.79 -12.48
N MET A 11 27.58 -5.70 -11.18
CA MET A 11 26.42 -6.36 -10.54
C MET A 11 25.09 -5.79 -11.04
N ARG A 12 25.02 -4.48 -11.33
CA ARG A 12 23.84 -3.88 -11.97
C ARG A 12 23.59 -4.41 -13.38
N LEU A 13 24.63 -4.58 -14.19
CA LEU A 13 24.50 -5.13 -15.54
C LEU A 13 23.99 -6.58 -15.53
N GLN A 14 24.39 -7.34 -14.51
CA GLN A 14 23.99 -8.74 -14.34
C GLN A 14 22.61 -8.89 -13.68
N GLY A 15 22.05 -7.81 -13.12
CA GLY A 15 20.85 -7.90 -12.28
C GLY A 15 21.10 -8.63 -10.94
N ASP A 16 22.36 -8.75 -10.50
CA ASP A 16 22.70 -9.36 -9.22
C ASP A 16 22.41 -8.40 -8.06
N VAL A 17 21.20 -8.51 -7.52
CA VAL A 17 20.73 -7.69 -6.38
C VAL A 17 21.63 -7.86 -5.16
N ASN A 18 22.12 -9.07 -4.87
CA ASN A 18 22.98 -9.31 -3.71
C ASN A 18 24.34 -8.65 -3.90
N GLY A 19 24.90 -8.74 -5.11
CA GLY A 19 26.11 -8.04 -5.51
C GLY A 19 25.97 -6.51 -5.40
N VAL A 20 24.83 -5.97 -5.85
CA VAL A 20 24.53 -4.53 -5.72
C VAL A 20 24.46 -4.10 -4.26
N VAL A 21 23.76 -4.85 -3.41
CA VAL A 21 23.67 -4.60 -1.96
C VAL A 21 25.06 -4.63 -1.32
N ASN A 22 25.88 -5.63 -1.67
CA ASN A 22 27.24 -5.77 -1.15
C ASN A 22 28.11 -4.56 -1.52
N ALA A 23 28.09 -4.17 -2.80
CA ALA A 23 28.86 -3.03 -3.30
C ALA A 23 28.45 -1.72 -2.60
N LEU A 24 27.16 -1.43 -2.52
CA LEU A 24 26.62 -0.23 -1.87
C LEU A 24 26.94 -0.21 -0.37
N THR A 25 26.90 -1.37 0.30
CA THR A 25 27.25 -1.50 1.72
C THR A 25 28.72 -1.15 1.94
N HIS A 26 29.64 -1.74 1.17
CA HIS A 26 31.06 -1.41 1.27
C HIS A 26 31.36 0.06 0.97
N LEU A 27 30.72 0.63 -0.06
CA LEU A 27 30.86 2.04 -0.37
C LEU A 27 30.39 2.93 0.78
N ASN A 28 29.25 2.60 1.41
CA ASN A 28 28.75 3.32 2.58
C ASN A 28 29.66 3.21 3.81
N VAL A 29 30.40 2.10 3.97
CA VAL A 29 31.42 1.98 5.03
C VAL A 29 32.64 2.86 4.73
N ILE A 30 33.09 2.90 3.48
CA ILE A 30 34.30 3.64 3.07
C ILE A 30 34.06 5.15 3.00
N SER A 31 32.91 5.57 2.49
CA SER A 31 32.59 6.97 2.22
C SER A 31 31.07 7.16 2.35
N PRO A 32 30.53 7.33 3.57
CA PRO A 32 29.09 7.43 3.78
C PRO A 32 28.45 8.56 2.96
N SER A 33 27.28 8.30 2.38
CA SER A 33 26.45 9.30 1.70
C SER A 33 24.98 9.01 2.00
N LYS A 34 24.18 10.06 2.17
CA LYS A 34 22.74 9.92 2.40
C LYS A 34 22.07 9.29 1.18
N GLU A 35 22.39 9.79 0.00
CA GLU A 35 21.87 9.34 -1.30
C GLU A 35 22.17 7.85 -1.53
N ARG A 36 23.36 7.39 -1.15
CA ARG A 36 23.74 5.99 -1.28
C ARG A 36 23.04 5.10 -0.25
N LYS A 37 22.79 5.58 0.97
CA LYS A 37 21.96 4.86 1.96
C LYS A 37 20.52 4.74 1.49
N ASP A 38 19.95 5.81 0.96
CA ASP A 38 18.58 5.81 0.40
C ASP A 38 18.48 4.81 -0.75
N THR A 39 19.46 4.80 -1.65
CA THR A 39 19.56 3.82 -2.75
C THR A 39 19.66 2.38 -2.23
N LEU A 40 20.49 2.13 -1.20
CA LEU A 40 20.64 0.82 -0.59
C LEU A 40 19.32 0.34 0.04
N ALA A 41 18.63 1.22 0.77
CA ALA A 41 17.34 0.91 1.37
C ALA A 41 16.25 0.67 0.32
N TYR A 42 16.26 1.42 -0.79
CA TYR A 42 15.40 1.18 -1.93
C TYR A 42 15.62 -0.21 -2.55
N VAL A 43 16.88 -0.62 -2.75
CA VAL A 43 17.19 -1.97 -3.25
C VAL A 43 16.67 -3.04 -2.29
N TYR A 44 16.86 -2.86 -0.98
CA TYR A 44 16.31 -3.79 0.01
C TYR A 44 14.78 -3.88 -0.07
N ALA A 45 14.07 -2.75 -0.11
CA ALA A 45 12.60 -2.75 -0.11
C ALA A 45 12.02 -3.41 -1.37
N ASN A 46 12.60 -3.17 -2.55
CA ASN A 46 12.15 -3.82 -3.79
C ASN A 46 12.44 -5.32 -3.83
N ASN A 47 13.39 -5.79 -3.02
CA ASN A 47 13.70 -7.20 -2.87
C ASN A 47 12.93 -7.85 -1.69
N ASN A 48 11.84 -7.22 -1.22
CA ASN A 48 11.04 -7.64 -0.06
C ASN A 48 11.82 -7.71 1.27
N GLN A 49 13.00 -7.09 1.34
CA GLN A 49 13.85 -7.03 2.54
C GLN A 49 13.54 -5.76 3.36
N HIS A 50 12.27 -5.59 3.72
CA HIS A 50 11.74 -4.38 4.36
C HIS A 50 12.42 -4.06 5.70
N LEU A 51 12.75 -5.07 6.50
CA LEU A 51 13.44 -4.84 7.78
C LEU A 51 14.85 -4.28 7.55
N GLN A 52 15.58 -4.80 6.58
CA GLN A 52 16.91 -4.32 6.21
C GLN A 52 16.84 -2.90 5.65
N ALA A 53 15.82 -2.60 4.84
CA ALA A 53 15.58 -1.24 4.34
C ALA A 53 15.43 -0.25 5.50
N LEU A 54 14.54 -0.54 6.46
CA LEU A 54 14.31 0.32 7.63
C LEU A 54 15.52 0.39 8.56
N ASN A 55 16.26 -0.69 8.74
CA ASN A 55 17.51 -0.67 9.52
C ASN A 55 18.60 0.19 8.86
N THR A 56 18.51 0.45 7.56
CA THR A 56 19.48 1.26 6.80
C THR A 56 19.20 2.77 6.92
N ILE A 57 17.94 3.18 6.86
CA ILE A 57 17.52 4.61 6.82
C ILE A 57 16.67 5.07 8.00
N GLY A 58 16.40 4.18 8.96
CA GLY A 58 15.53 4.44 10.09
C GLY A 58 14.04 4.40 9.73
N ILE A 59 13.23 4.71 10.74
CA ILE A 59 11.77 4.55 10.73
C ILE A 59 11.04 5.85 11.06
N GLU A 60 11.75 6.79 11.69
CA GLU A 60 11.23 8.11 12.04
C GLU A 60 11.15 9.01 10.81
N ARG A 61 10.22 9.96 10.85
CA ARG A 61 10.11 11.01 9.86
C ARG A 61 11.19 12.06 10.10
N GLU A 62 11.98 12.35 9.08
CA GLU A 62 12.98 13.42 9.11
C GLU A 62 12.66 14.46 8.05
N GLU A 63 12.72 15.75 8.40
CA GLU A 63 12.43 16.84 7.44
C GLU A 63 13.36 16.83 6.22
N THR A 64 14.58 16.31 6.42
CA THR A 64 15.60 16.24 5.38
C THR A 64 15.45 15.02 4.47
N ASP A 65 14.51 14.10 4.73
CA ASP A 65 14.36 12.89 3.94
C ASP A 65 14.05 13.19 2.47
N SER A 66 14.74 12.45 1.59
CA SER A 66 14.43 12.41 0.18
C SER A 66 13.08 11.72 -0.04
N ASP A 67 12.41 12.00 -1.16
CA ASP A 67 11.15 11.32 -1.49
C ASP A 67 11.32 9.81 -1.56
N MET A 68 12.50 9.34 -2.03
CA MET A 68 12.86 7.92 -2.03
C MET A 68 12.92 7.34 -0.62
N ALA A 69 13.56 8.03 0.33
CA ALA A 69 13.64 7.56 1.72
C ALA A 69 12.24 7.46 2.35
N ILE A 70 11.38 8.46 2.14
CA ILE A 70 10.01 8.46 2.67
C ILE A 70 9.18 7.35 2.02
N GLN A 71 9.29 7.15 0.71
CA GLN A 71 8.64 6.04 0.00
C GLN A 71 9.07 4.70 0.56
N VAL A 72 10.38 4.48 0.75
CA VAL A 72 10.92 3.23 1.32
C VAL A 72 10.39 3.00 2.74
N LYS A 73 10.35 4.03 3.58
CA LYS A 73 9.78 3.95 4.93
C LYS A 73 8.30 3.59 4.88
N ALA A 74 7.51 4.29 4.05
CA ALA A 74 6.08 4.07 3.89
C ALA A 74 5.74 2.62 3.48
N ILE A 75 6.31 2.14 2.37
CA ILE A 75 6.01 0.80 1.86
C ILE A 75 6.53 -0.31 2.78
N SER A 76 7.69 -0.11 3.41
CA SER A 76 8.28 -1.11 4.29
C SER A 76 7.54 -1.21 5.61
N LEU A 77 7.08 -0.10 6.18
CA LEU A 77 6.24 -0.10 7.37
C LEU A 77 4.87 -0.73 7.09
N LYS A 78 4.26 -0.46 5.92
CA LYS A 78 3.04 -1.15 5.49
C LYS A 78 3.26 -2.66 5.37
N ALA A 79 4.31 -3.09 4.68
CA ALA A 79 4.63 -4.51 4.49
C ALA A 79 4.93 -5.25 5.81
N LEU A 80 5.48 -4.55 6.80
CA LEU A 80 5.73 -5.08 8.15
C LEU A 80 4.52 -4.93 9.09
N ASN A 81 3.33 -4.67 8.55
CA ASN A 81 2.08 -4.54 9.30
C ASN A 81 2.14 -3.45 10.40
N GLN A 82 2.75 -2.31 10.10
CA GLN A 82 2.80 -1.12 10.97
C GLN A 82 1.99 0.04 10.37
N PRO A 83 0.66 -0.12 10.16
CA PRO A 83 -0.14 0.81 9.36
C PRO A 83 -0.17 2.23 9.95
N LYS A 84 -0.24 2.38 11.29
CA LYS A 84 -0.22 3.70 11.95
C LYS A 84 1.03 4.52 11.60
N ARG A 85 2.19 3.86 11.48
CA ARG A 85 3.45 4.51 11.15
C ARG A 85 3.58 4.75 9.66
N ALA A 86 3.07 3.82 8.84
CA ALA A 86 3.02 3.99 7.40
C ALA A 86 2.20 5.23 6.99
N VAL A 87 1.07 5.50 7.66
CA VAL A 87 0.22 6.68 7.41
C VAL A 87 1.02 7.99 7.47
N GLU A 88 1.93 8.14 8.42
CA GLU A 88 2.73 9.36 8.56
C GLU A 88 3.59 9.64 7.33
N HIS A 89 4.27 8.60 6.81
CA HIS A 89 5.13 8.72 5.64
C HIS A 89 4.33 8.86 4.34
N PHE A 90 3.24 8.12 4.18
CA PHE A 90 2.33 8.29 3.04
C PHE A 90 1.69 9.69 3.02
N ALA A 91 1.36 10.26 4.18
CA ALA A 91 0.80 11.60 4.28
C ALA A 91 1.81 12.66 3.87
N GLU A 92 3.10 12.47 4.21
CA GLU A 92 4.16 13.37 3.76
C GLU A 92 4.38 13.27 2.24
N LEU A 93 4.40 12.07 1.66
CA LEU A 93 4.46 11.90 0.20
C LEU A 93 3.28 12.58 -0.49
N PHE A 94 2.07 12.38 0.04
CA PHE A 94 0.86 13.00 -0.50
C PHE A 94 0.91 14.52 -0.39
N LYS A 95 1.46 15.07 0.69
CA LYS A 95 1.65 16.51 0.86
C LYS A 95 2.63 17.08 -0.18
N ARG A 96 3.71 16.35 -0.49
CA ARG A 96 4.73 16.79 -1.46
C ARG A 96 4.22 16.72 -2.90
N GLU A 97 3.61 15.59 -3.27
CA GLU A 97 3.07 15.38 -4.62
C GLU A 97 1.75 14.59 -4.55
N PRO A 98 0.61 15.28 -4.35
CA PRO A 98 -0.70 14.64 -4.27
C PRO A 98 -1.04 13.88 -5.55
N ASN A 99 -1.37 12.60 -5.43
CA ASN A 99 -1.84 11.80 -6.57
C ASN A 99 -2.83 10.70 -6.14
N PRO A 100 -3.65 10.18 -7.07
CA PRO A 100 -4.66 9.17 -6.76
C PRO A 100 -4.11 7.88 -6.14
N TYR A 101 -2.90 7.44 -6.48
CA TYR A 101 -2.32 6.23 -5.88
C TYR A 101 -1.99 6.42 -4.39
N LEU A 102 -1.38 7.57 -4.04
CA LEU A 102 -1.11 7.90 -2.63
C LEU A 102 -2.39 8.12 -1.84
N ALA A 103 -3.43 8.70 -2.45
CA ALA A 103 -4.74 8.83 -1.82
C ALA A 103 -5.36 7.45 -1.52
N TYR A 104 -5.22 6.48 -2.41
CA TYR A 104 -5.72 5.13 -2.19
C TYR A 104 -5.01 4.47 -1.00
N GLU A 105 -3.67 4.54 -0.98
CA GLU A 105 -2.83 4.04 0.11
C GLU A 105 -3.22 4.65 1.46
N LEU A 106 -3.43 5.96 1.51
CA LEU A 106 -3.85 6.66 2.72
C LEU A 106 -5.26 6.25 3.16
N ALA A 107 -6.21 6.15 2.24
CA ALA A 107 -7.58 5.75 2.54
C ALA A 107 -7.63 4.34 3.15
N ASP A 108 -6.96 3.37 2.51
CA ASP A 108 -6.89 1.98 2.98
C ASP A 108 -6.26 1.90 4.39
N LEU A 109 -5.09 2.53 4.60
CA LEU A 109 -4.41 2.52 5.90
C LEU A 109 -5.22 3.24 6.99
N LYS A 110 -5.94 4.31 6.66
CA LYS A 110 -6.80 5.02 7.61
C LYS A 110 -8.01 4.19 8.00
N ILE A 111 -8.63 3.45 7.08
CA ILE A 111 -9.67 2.46 7.40
C ILE A 111 -9.11 1.40 8.36
N GLN A 112 -7.94 0.82 8.06
CA GLN A 112 -7.30 -0.21 8.90
C GLN A 112 -6.96 0.28 10.30
N THR A 113 -6.70 1.57 10.46
CA THR A 113 -6.36 2.20 11.75
C THR A 113 -7.56 2.83 12.47
N GLY A 114 -8.76 2.75 11.88
CA GLY A 114 -10.02 3.24 12.45
C GLY A 114 -10.33 4.71 12.17
N ASP A 115 -9.50 5.42 11.40
CA ASP A 115 -9.71 6.81 10.99
C ASP A 115 -10.62 6.89 9.74
N ASN A 116 -11.88 6.52 9.87
CA ASN A 116 -12.82 6.52 8.73
C ASN A 116 -13.06 7.93 8.16
N VAL A 117 -13.08 8.96 9.00
CA VAL A 117 -13.27 10.36 8.56
C VAL A 117 -12.09 10.82 7.72
N GLY A 118 -10.87 10.54 8.17
CA GLY A 118 -9.67 10.83 7.38
C GLY A 118 -9.62 10.01 6.09
N ALA A 119 -10.08 8.75 6.12
CA ALA A 119 -10.11 7.92 4.91
C ALA A 119 -11.03 8.52 3.85
N GLU A 120 -12.22 8.99 4.24
CA GLU A 120 -13.18 9.62 3.32
C GLU A 120 -12.62 10.82 2.58
N THR A 121 -11.80 11.64 3.25
CA THR A 121 -11.13 12.78 2.60
C THR A 121 -10.27 12.33 1.43
N HIS A 122 -9.53 11.23 1.58
CA HIS A 122 -8.67 10.71 0.52
C HIS A 122 -9.45 9.91 -0.53
N ILE A 123 -10.55 9.25 -0.15
CA ILE A 123 -11.46 8.59 -1.09
C ILE A 123 -12.09 9.62 -2.03
N GLU A 124 -12.61 10.72 -1.50
CA GLU A 124 -13.21 11.80 -2.29
C GLU A 124 -12.19 12.42 -3.25
N TYR A 125 -10.98 12.72 -2.76
CA TYR A 125 -9.88 13.18 -3.60
C TYR A 125 -9.58 12.16 -4.71
N GLY A 126 -9.50 10.88 -4.38
CA GLY A 126 -9.22 9.79 -5.30
C GLY A 126 -10.24 9.67 -6.42
N ILE A 127 -11.54 9.66 -6.08
CA ILE A 127 -12.64 9.58 -7.05
C ILE A 127 -12.63 10.79 -7.99
N ALA A 128 -12.36 11.99 -7.46
CA ALA A 128 -12.33 13.22 -8.24
C ALA A 128 -11.12 13.32 -9.20
N ASN A 129 -9.98 12.72 -8.85
CA ASN A 129 -8.71 12.90 -9.57
C ASN A 129 -8.23 11.65 -10.34
N ALA A 130 -8.82 10.47 -10.10
CA ALA A 130 -8.51 9.27 -10.87
C ALA A 130 -9.00 9.42 -12.32
N LYS A 131 -8.15 9.05 -13.27
CA LYS A 131 -8.49 8.99 -14.69
C LYS A 131 -8.97 7.59 -15.06
N ASP A 132 -9.66 7.47 -16.19
CA ASP A 132 -10.30 6.21 -16.59
C ASP A 132 -9.30 5.11 -16.98
N ASP A 133 -8.08 5.49 -17.37
CA ASP A 133 -6.98 4.58 -17.69
C ASP A 133 -6.17 4.14 -16.45
N MET A 134 -6.39 4.75 -15.28
CA MET A 134 -5.68 4.41 -14.07
C MET A 134 -6.21 3.10 -13.48
N LYS A 135 -5.29 2.19 -13.22
CA LYS A 135 -5.57 0.90 -12.60
C LYS A 135 -4.79 0.71 -11.32
N TYR A 136 -5.33 -0.12 -10.43
CA TYR A 136 -4.70 -0.53 -9.19
C TYR A 136 -4.51 -2.05 -9.17
N ALA A 137 -3.30 -2.51 -8.82
CA ALA A 137 -2.95 -3.92 -8.78
C ALA A 137 -3.18 -4.51 -7.39
N PHE A 138 -3.83 -5.67 -7.35
CA PHE A 138 -4.09 -6.44 -6.14
C PHE A 138 -3.30 -7.76 -6.16
N TYR A 139 -2.62 -8.05 -5.06
CA TYR A 139 -1.73 -9.21 -4.88
C TYR A 139 -2.26 -10.14 -3.77
N GLU A 140 -3.47 -10.65 -3.95
CA GLU A 140 -4.11 -11.58 -3.01
C GLU A 140 -3.51 -13.01 -3.09
N ARG A 141 -4.11 -13.99 -2.40
CA ARG A 141 -3.71 -15.42 -2.47
C ARG A 141 -3.92 -16.06 -3.86
N GLN A 142 -4.52 -15.34 -4.80
CA GLN A 142 -4.73 -15.76 -6.19
C GLN A 142 -3.72 -15.07 -7.13
N GLN A 143 -3.86 -15.27 -8.45
CA GLN A 143 -3.05 -14.54 -9.42
C GLN A 143 -3.26 -13.02 -9.26
N PRO A 144 -2.20 -12.20 -9.32
CA PRO A 144 -2.34 -10.75 -9.30
C PRO A 144 -3.27 -10.28 -10.41
N TYR A 145 -4.11 -9.30 -10.10
CA TYR A 145 -5.06 -8.70 -11.04
C TYR A 145 -5.10 -7.19 -10.88
N GLU A 146 -5.59 -6.50 -11.90
CA GLU A 146 -5.76 -5.05 -11.90
C GLU A 146 -7.23 -4.70 -12.02
N VAL A 147 -7.64 -3.63 -11.34
CA VAL A 147 -8.98 -3.04 -11.49
C VAL A 147 -8.87 -1.54 -11.73
N PRO A 148 -9.88 -0.89 -12.34
CA PRO A 148 -9.94 0.56 -12.41
C PRO A 148 -9.80 1.20 -11.04
N LEU A 149 -8.91 2.19 -10.90
CA LEU A 149 -8.62 2.82 -9.61
C LEU A 149 -9.87 3.47 -9.00
N LYS A 150 -10.78 4.00 -9.83
CA LYS A 150 -12.09 4.50 -9.37
C LYS A 150 -12.93 3.40 -8.70
N ALA A 151 -12.98 2.20 -9.25
CA ALA A 151 -13.69 1.07 -8.65
C ALA A 151 -13.08 0.70 -7.28
N ALA A 152 -11.75 0.71 -7.19
CA ALA A 152 -11.04 0.49 -5.93
C ALA A 152 -11.41 1.54 -4.86
N PHE A 153 -11.50 2.82 -5.21
CA PHE A 153 -11.97 3.85 -4.28
C PHE A 153 -13.43 3.70 -3.85
N ILE A 154 -14.32 3.32 -4.78
CA ILE A 154 -15.73 3.08 -4.46
C ILE A 154 -15.87 1.87 -3.52
N HIS A 155 -15.03 0.85 -3.66
CA HIS A 155 -14.95 -0.24 -2.70
C HIS A 155 -14.52 0.25 -1.31
N LEU A 156 -13.48 1.08 -1.19
CA LEU A 156 -13.10 1.70 0.09
C LEU A 156 -14.24 2.55 0.69
N LYS A 157 -15.00 3.27 -0.15
CA LYS A 157 -16.18 4.03 0.27
C LYS A 157 -17.24 3.14 0.91
N ALA A 158 -17.49 1.96 0.34
CA ALA A 158 -18.41 0.98 0.93
C ALA A 158 -17.92 0.48 2.30
N LEU A 159 -16.61 0.25 2.45
CA LEU A 159 -16.03 -0.14 3.74
C LEU A 159 -16.21 0.95 4.79
N THR A 160 -15.99 2.22 4.44
CA THR A 160 -16.23 3.35 5.35
C THR A 160 -17.71 3.49 5.72
N GLN A 161 -18.62 3.30 4.76
CA GLN A 161 -20.06 3.32 5.00
C GLN A 161 -20.47 2.23 6.00
N TYR A 162 -19.96 1.01 5.83
CA TYR A 162 -20.22 -0.09 6.76
C TYR A 162 -19.62 0.15 8.15
N ASN A 163 -18.44 0.76 8.23
CA ASN A 163 -17.82 1.08 9.51
C ASN A 163 -18.56 2.17 10.29
N LYS A 164 -19.22 3.10 9.58
CA LYS A 164 -20.05 4.16 10.17
C LYS A 164 -21.34 3.60 10.78
N ASP A 165 -22.01 2.73 10.04
CA ASP A 165 -23.27 2.12 10.46
C ASP A 165 -23.28 0.64 10.06
N LYS A 166 -23.03 -0.22 11.04
CA LYS A 166 -22.92 -1.67 10.83
C LYS A 166 -24.28 -2.35 10.65
N ASP A 167 -25.37 -1.67 11.00
CA ASP A 167 -26.73 -2.17 10.85
C ASP A 167 -27.27 -1.86 9.44
N ASN A 168 -26.80 -0.78 8.83
CA ASN A 168 -27.14 -0.39 7.47
C ASN A 168 -26.30 -1.11 6.40
N ILE A 169 -26.43 -2.44 6.38
CA ILE A 169 -25.73 -3.30 5.42
C ILE A 169 -26.15 -2.97 3.97
N ASP A 170 -27.42 -2.63 3.74
CA ASP A 170 -27.93 -2.32 2.39
C ASP A 170 -27.22 -1.12 1.76
N ALA A 171 -26.97 -0.06 2.53
CA ALA A 171 -26.24 1.10 2.03
C ALA A 171 -24.81 0.74 1.61
N ALA A 172 -24.12 -0.12 2.37
CA ALA A 172 -22.79 -0.57 2.00
C ALA A 172 -22.82 -1.47 0.75
N VAL A 173 -23.76 -2.42 0.66
CA VAL A 173 -23.91 -3.31 -0.50
C VAL A 173 -24.22 -2.52 -1.77
N ALA A 174 -25.08 -1.50 -1.70
CA ALA A 174 -25.38 -0.65 -2.86
C ALA A 174 -24.12 0.04 -3.42
N ILE A 175 -23.22 0.53 -2.56
CA ILE A 175 -21.95 1.13 -2.98
C ILE A 175 -21.01 0.06 -3.57
N ILE A 176 -21.01 -1.17 -3.04
CA ILE A 176 -20.24 -2.27 -3.63
C ILE A 176 -20.75 -2.60 -5.04
N ASP A 177 -22.06 -2.56 -5.26
CA ASP A 177 -22.66 -2.77 -6.58
C ASP A 177 -22.22 -1.69 -7.58
N GLU A 178 -22.01 -0.44 -7.15
CA GLU A 178 -21.41 0.59 -8.00
C GLU A 178 -19.97 0.23 -8.42
N ALA A 179 -19.15 -0.31 -7.52
CA ALA A 179 -17.79 -0.76 -7.85
C ALA A 179 -17.80 -1.94 -8.83
N LEU A 180 -18.71 -2.91 -8.62
CA LEU A 180 -18.86 -4.09 -9.48
C LEU A 180 -19.48 -3.76 -10.84
N ALA A 181 -20.26 -2.68 -10.94
CA ALA A 181 -20.74 -2.18 -12.23
C ALA A 181 -19.59 -1.62 -13.09
N ILE A 182 -18.55 -1.06 -12.47
CA ILE A 182 -17.35 -0.59 -13.17
C ILE A 182 -16.45 -1.77 -13.54
N ASP A 183 -16.23 -2.70 -12.61
CA ASP A 183 -15.44 -3.90 -12.85
C ASP A 183 -16.09 -5.15 -12.21
N PRO A 184 -16.82 -5.95 -13.01
CA PRO A 184 -17.47 -7.17 -12.54
C PRO A 184 -16.49 -8.24 -12.02
N ASN A 185 -15.20 -8.15 -12.37
CA ASN A 185 -14.17 -9.11 -11.94
C ASN A 185 -13.43 -8.65 -10.67
N PHE A 186 -13.86 -7.55 -10.04
CA PHE A 186 -13.23 -7.06 -8.82
C PHE A 186 -13.50 -8.01 -7.64
N ASN A 187 -12.51 -8.87 -7.35
CA ASN A 187 -12.64 -9.95 -6.38
C ASN A 187 -12.90 -9.43 -4.95
N LEU A 188 -12.18 -8.40 -4.46
CA LEU A 188 -12.41 -7.87 -3.12
C LEU A 188 -13.80 -7.28 -2.93
N ALA A 189 -14.32 -6.57 -3.93
CA ALA A 189 -15.67 -6.04 -3.91
C ALA A 189 -16.69 -7.19 -3.83
N SER A 190 -16.52 -8.22 -4.67
CA SER A 190 -17.37 -9.42 -4.66
C SER A 190 -17.37 -10.15 -3.31
N LEU A 191 -16.18 -10.36 -2.74
CA LEU A 191 -16.02 -10.99 -1.42
C LEU A 191 -16.62 -10.15 -0.30
N SER A 192 -16.46 -8.81 -0.37
CA SER A 192 -17.04 -7.88 0.60
C SER A 192 -18.57 -7.94 0.56
N LYS A 193 -19.16 -7.96 -0.65
CA LYS A 193 -20.61 -8.10 -0.82
C LYS A 193 -21.11 -9.41 -0.22
N GLN A 194 -20.50 -10.54 -0.58
CA GLN A 194 -20.88 -11.86 -0.05
C GLN A 194 -20.80 -11.92 1.49
N ALA A 195 -19.74 -11.35 2.07
CA ALA A 195 -19.55 -11.30 3.52
C ALA A 195 -20.64 -10.47 4.22
N LEU A 196 -21.04 -9.35 3.62
CA LEU A 196 -22.10 -8.48 4.15
C LEU A 196 -23.49 -9.13 4.01
N GLU A 197 -23.81 -9.73 2.86
CA GLU A 197 -25.08 -10.42 2.64
C GLU A 197 -25.25 -11.62 3.57
N SER A 198 -24.17 -12.38 3.82
CA SER A 198 -24.17 -13.51 4.76
C SER A 198 -24.45 -13.09 6.20
N ARG A 199 -24.17 -11.83 6.57
CA ARG A 199 -24.53 -11.28 7.90
C ARG A 199 -26.02 -10.96 8.01
N LYS A 200 -26.69 -10.63 6.90
CA LYS A 200 -28.15 -10.40 6.88
C LYS A 200 -28.93 -11.70 7.05
N ASN A 201 -28.42 -12.76 6.44
CA ASN A 201 -29.02 -14.11 6.47
C ASN A 201 -28.01 -15.10 7.06
N PRO A 202 -27.76 -15.05 8.39
CA PRO A 202 -26.85 -16.01 9.01
C PRO A 202 -27.34 -17.43 8.70
N PRO A 203 -26.46 -18.34 8.23
CA PRO A 203 -26.87 -19.72 7.97
C PRO A 203 -27.47 -20.29 9.25
N ALA A 204 -28.60 -21.00 9.11
CA ALA A 204 -29.27 -21.65 10.23
C ALA A 204 -28.23 -22.43 11.04
N ALA A 205 -28.18 -22.17 12.35
CA ALA A 205 -27.21 -22.79 13.25
C ALA A 205 -27.26 -24.30 13.01
N ALA A 206 -26.16 -24.86 12.49
CA ALA A 206 -26.04 -26.30 12.32
C ALA A 206 -26.26 -26.91 13.71
N GLU A 207 -27.39 -27.60 13.88
CA GLU A 207 -27.72 -28.34 15.08
C GLU A 207 -26.50 -29.18 15.42
N LYS A 208 -25.84 -28.82 16.54
CA LYS A 208 -24.84 -29.68 17.16
C LYS A 208 -25.57 -30.97 17.49
N LYS A 209 -25.40 -31.99 16.66
CA LYS A 209 -25.78 -33.36 17.03
C LYS A 209 -24.87 -33.75 18.19
N GLU A 210 -25.48 -33.86 19.37
CA GLU A 210 -24.92 -34.55 20.54
C GLU A 210 -24.58 -36.01 20.21
#